data_AF-A0A915MLP3-F1
#
_entry.id   AF-A0A915MLP3-F1
#
_cell.length_a   1.000
_cell.length_b   1.000
_cell.length_c   1.000
_cell.angle_alpha   90.00
_cell.angle_beta   90.00
_cell.angle_gamma   90.00
#
_symmetry.space_group_name_H-M   'P 1'
#
loop_
_entity.id
_entity.type
_entity.pdbx_description
1 polymer ?
#
loop_
_entity_poly.entity_id
_entity_poly.type
_entity_poly.pdbx_seq_one_letter_code
_entity_poly.pdbx_strand_id
1 'polypeptide(L)'
;QPGDISKQLALRDQLKCKSFQWFMDNVAYDVFNDFPLPPPNDVWGEAKNHASDKCIDTMGKGSSGVIGATPCHGYGGNQLVKLNTKGQMTQGEWCLTPSSGWGGRIHSGYCPKGKVDGPFSYNRVS
;
A
#
# COMPACT_ATOMS: atom_id res chain seq x y z
N GLN A 1 10.51 -13.18 11.75
CA GLN A 1 11.58 -12.41 12.41
C GLN A 1 12.82 -12.49 11.54
N PRO A 2 13.60 -11.41 11.39
CA PRO A 2 14.71 -11.36 10.42
C PRO A 2 15.91 -12.27 10.74
N GLY A 3 15.91 -12.99 11.87
CA GLY A 3 17.04 -13.81 12.32
C GLY A 3 18.11 -12.99 13.04
N ASP A 4 19.27 -13.60 13.30
CA ASP A 4 20.43 -12.91 13.89
C ASP A 4 21.16 -12.07 12.84
N ILE A 5 21.22 -10.75 13.09
CA ILE A 5 21.85 -9.76 12.22
C ILE A 5 23.08 -9.09 12.86
N SER A 6 23.61 -9.67 13.95
CA SER A 6 24.68 -9.05 14.76
C SER A 6 25.96 -8.81 13.95
N LYS A 7 26.29 -9.71 13.00
CA LYS A 7 27.47 -9.58 12.14
C LYS A 7 27.35 -8.38 11.18
N GLN A 8 26.15 -8.11 10.66
CA GLN A 8 25.87 -7.02 9.74
C GLN A 8 25.94 -5.67 10.47
N LEU A 9 25.43 -5.61 11.71
CA LEU A 9 25.53 -4.42 12.56
C LEU A 9 26.99 -4.13 12.92
N ALA A 10 27.75 -5.14 13.35
CA ALA A 10 29.17 -5.00 13.66
C ALA A 10 29.99 -4.51 12.45
N LEU A 11 29.68 -5.02 11.25
CA LEU A 11 30.33 -4.58 10.01
C LEU A 11 30.04 -3.09 9.71
N ARG A 12 28.79 -2.64 9.87
CA ARG A 12 28.41 -1.22 9.68
C ARG A 12 29.21 -0.31 10.61
N ASP A 13 29.36 -0.72 11.86
CA ASP A 13 30.05 0.05 12.89
C ASP A 13 31.57 0.06 12.65
N GLN A 14 32.17 -1.09 12.27
CA GLN A 14 33.59 -1.19 11.90
C GLN A 14 33.95 -0.30 10.70
N LEU A 15 33.09 -0.26 9.67
CA LEU A 15 33.29 0.56 8.48
C LEU A 15 32.98 2.05 8.71
N LYS A 16 32.49 2.43 9.90
CA LYS A 16 32.09 3.80 10.25
C LYS A 16 31.12 4.38 9.21
N CYS A 17 30.15 3.58 8.77
CA CYS A 17 29.17 4.01 7.78
C CYS A 17 28.39 5.23 8.29
N LYS A 18 28.02 6.12 7.37
CA LYS A 18 27.11 7.24 7.68
C LYS A 18 25.69 6.72 7.93
N SER A 19 24.86 7.53 8.59
CA SER A 19 23.47 7.17 8.87
C SER A 19 22.64 7.09 7.59
N PHE A 20 21.55 6.31 7.63
CA PHE A 20 20.60 6.26 6.52
C PHE A 20 19.98 7.63 6.24
N GLN A 21 19.71 8.43 7.28
CA GLN A 21 19.23 9.81 7.12
C GLN A 21 20.23 10.66 6.34
N TRP A 22 21.52 10.60 6.66
CA TRP A 22 22.54 11.32 5.90
C TRP A 22 22.52 10.91 4.41
N PHE A 23 22.37 9.62 4.12
CA PHE A 23 22.27 9.14 2.74
C PHE A 23 21.04 9.71 2.02
N MET A 24 19.87 9.67 2.66
CA MET A 24 18.64 10.25 2.11
C MET A 24 18.76 11.76 1.90
N ASP A 25 19.43 12.48 2.78
CA ASP A 25 19.55 13.94 2.69
C ASP A 25 20.63 14.41 1.71
N ASN A 26 21.69 13.62 1.46
CA ASN A 26 22.88 14.07 0.73
C ASN A 26 23.12 13.33 -0.60
N VAL A 27 22.63 12.09 -0.74
CA VAL A 27 22.88 11.26 -1.92
C VAL A 27 21.58 10.99 -2.68
N ALA A 28 20.53 10.58 -1.97
CA ALA A 28 19.24 10.21 -2.53
C ALA A 28 18.14 11.25 -2.23
N TYR A 29 18.52 12.53 -2.26
CA TYR A 29 17.70 13.68 -1.83
C TYR A 29 16.44 13.89 -2.67
N ASP A 30 16.43 13.38 -3.89
CA ASP A 30 15.33 13.50 -4.84
C ASP A 30 14.30 12.35 -4.75
N VAL A 31 14.61 11.27 -4.02
CA VAL A 31 13.73 10.10 -3.89
C VAL A 31 12.35 10.50 -3.37
N PHE A 32 12.26 11.40 -2.39
CA PHE A 32 10.97 11.80 -1.82
C PHE A 32 10.13 12.72 -2.72
N ASN A 33 10.69 13.27 -3.80
CA ASN A 33 9.90 13.98 -4.81
C ASN A 33 8.95 13.01 -5.53
N ASP A 34 9.43 11.79 -5.76
CA ASP A 34 8.75 10.76 -6.53
C ASP A 34 8.06 9.72 -5.66
N PHE A 35 8.64 9.42 -4.51
CA PHE A 35 8.18 8.42 -3.55
C PHE A 35 8.06 9.04 -2.16
N PRO A 36 7.05 9.92 -1.93
CA PRO A 36 6.88 10.57 -0.64
C PRO A 36 6.67 9.54 0.48
N LEU A 37 7.02 9.93 1.72
CA LEU A 37 6.75 9.08 2.87
C LEU A 37 5.25 8.73 2.96
N PRO A 38 4.91 7.44 3.09
CA PRO A 38 3.53 7.01 3.13
C PRO A 38 2.84 7.54 4.40
N PRO A 39 1.61 8.06 4.30
CA PRO A 39 0.81 8.40 5.48
C PRO A 39 0.51 7.15 6.32
N PRO A 40 0.17 7.30 7.61
CA PRO A 40 -0.32 6.21 8.42
C PRO A 40 -1.54 5.53 7.77
N ASN A 41 -1.65 4.21 7.94
CA ASN A 41 -2.87 3.47 7.60
C ASN A 41 -3.99 3.90 8.55
N ASP A 42 -5.15 4.25 7.99
CA ASP A 42 -6.38 4.45 8.77
C ASP A 42 -6.98 3.07 9.10
N VAL A 43 -7.20 2.24 8.09
CA VAL A 43 -7.71 0.87 8.22
C VAL A 43 -7.01 -0.06 7.24
N TRP A 44 -6.86 -1.33 7.60
CA TRP A 44 -6.31 -2.35 6.72
C TRP A 44 -6.86 -3.72 7.08
N GLY A 45 -6.88 -4.62 6.09
CA GLY A 45 -7.39 -5.97 6.23
C GLY A 45 -8.27 -6.35 5.05
N GLU A 46 -9.21 -7.25 5.27
CA GLU A 46 -10.20 -7.64 4.28
C GLU A 46 -11.36 -6.63 4.24
N ALA A 47 -11.62 -6.08 3.05
CA ALA A 47 -12.78 -5.21 2.84
C ALA A 47 -14.01 -6.08 2.55
N LYS A 48 -14.65 -6.54 3.63
CA LYS A 48 -15.80 -7.45 3.60
C LYS A 48 -17.13 -6.70 3.42
N ASN A 49 -17.93 -7.17 2.48
CA ASN A 49 -19.33 -6.79 2.36
C ASN A 49 -20.19 -7.72 3.23
N HIS A 50 -20.77 -7.19 4.31
CA HIS A 50 -21.57 -7.98 5.25
C HIS A 50 -22.87 -8.57 4.67
N ALA A 51 -23.42 -8.00 3.59
CA ALA A 51 -24.65 -8.50 2.98
C ALA A 51 -24.41 -9.72 2.08
N SER A 52 -23.21 -9.86 1.51
CA SER A 52 -22.87 -10.93 0.56
C SER A 52 -21.81 -11.90 1.07
N ASP A 53 -21.17 -11.60 2.20
CA ASP A 53 -20.05 -12.34 2.76
C ASP A 53 -18.82 -12.42 1.82
N LYS A 54 -18.75 -11.49 0.85
CA LYS A 54 -17.65 -11.38 -0.11
C LYS A 54 -16.68 -10.27 0.27
N CYS A 55 -15.43 -10.46 -0.09
CA CYS A 55 -14.35 -9.52 0.12
C CYS A 55 -13.91 -8.92 -1.22
N ILE A 56 -13.48 -7.66 -1.19
CA ILE A 56 -12.76 -7.05 -2.31
C ILE A 56 -11.53 -7.90 -2.62
N ASP A 57 -11.41 -8.32 -3.88
CA ASP A 57 -10.35 -9.20 -4.35
C ASP A 57 -9.84 -8.73 -5.72
N THR A 58 -8.53 -8.56 -5.84
CA THR A 58 -7.90 -8.21 -7.11
C THR A 58 -7.83 -9.40 -8.08
N MET A 59 -8.15 -10.60 -7.60
CA MET A 59 -8.11 -11.87 -8.33
C MET A 59 -6.73 -12.14 -8.93
N GLY A 60 -5.67 -11.63 -8.30
CA GLY A 60 -4.29 -11.76 -8.77
C GLY A 60 -3.99 -10.93 -10.02
N LYS A 61 -4.86 -9.99 -10.39
CA LYS A 61 -4.63 -9.10 -11.52
C LYS A 61 -3.60 -8.02 -11.13
N GLY A 62 -2.62 -7.79 -11.99
CA GLY A 62 -1.66 -6.69 -11.86
C GLY A 62 -2.28 -5.34 -12.22
N SER A 63 -1.54 -4.49 -12.93
CA SER A 63 -2.03 -3.17 -13.37
C SER A 63 -3.23 -3.27 -14.33
N SER A 64 -4.16 -2.32 -14.23
CA SER A 64 -5.38 -2.17 -15.05
C SER A 64 -6.43 -3.27 -14.87
N GLY A 65 -6.37 -4.04 -13.77
CA GLY A 65 -7.34 -5.07 -13.45
C GLY A 65 -8.61 -4.49 -12.85
N VAL A 66 -9.78 -4.86 -13.36
CA VAL A 66 -11.05 -4.60 -12.66
C VAL A 66 -11.09 -5.44 -11.39
N ILE A 67 -11.31 -4.77 -10.26
CA ILE A 67 -11.41 -5.38 -8.94
C ILE A 67 -12.74 -6.13 -8.81
N GLY A 68 -12.70 -7.32 -8.24
CA GLY A 68 -13.85 -8.19 -8.05
C GLY A 68 -14.23 -8.36 -6.59
N ALA A 69 -15.26 -9.18 -6.38
CA ALA A 69 -15.69 -9.62 -5.07
C ALA A 69 -15.79 -11.14 -5.05
N THR A 70 -15.01 -11.78 -4.18
CA THR A 70 -14.94 -13.25 -4.03
C THR A 70 -15.22 -13.63 -2.57
N PRO A 71 -15.55 -14.89 -2.25
CA PRO A 71 -15.72 -15.30 -0.86
C PRO A 71 -14.49 -14.95 -0.02
N CYS A 72 -14.70 -14.36 1.16
CA CYS A 72 -13.60 -14.02 2.07
C CYS A 72 -12.87 -15.30 2.52
N HIS A 73 -11.54 -15.28 2.55
CA HIS A 73 -10.76 -16.49 2.88
C HIS A 73 -9.75 -16.31 4.03
N GLY A 74 -9.53 -15.11 4.57
CA GLY A 74 -8.71 -14.87 5.75
C GLY A 74 -7.20 -14.98 5.54
N TYR A 75 -6.74 -15.15 4.30
CA TYR A 75 -5.32 -15.40 3.98
C TYR A 75 -4.55 -14.15 3.56
N GLY A 76 -5.23 -13.00 3.51
CA GLY A 76 -4.66 -11.76 2.98
C GLY A 76 -4.39 -11.87 1.47
N GLY A 77 -3.16 -11.60 1.04
CA GLY A 77 -2.79 -11.64 -0.38
C GLY A 77 -3.67 -10.69 -1.21
N ASN A 78 -4.38 -11.25 -2.19
CA ASN A 78 -5.25 -10.49 -3.10
C ASN A 78 -6.54 -9.97 -2.44
N GLN A 79 -6.85 -10.37 -1.20
CA GLN A 79 -7.94 -9.84 -0.38
C GLN A 79 -7.47 -8.87 0.72
N LEU A 80 -6.18 -8.55 0.78
CA LEU A 80 -5.66 -7.54 1.71
C LEU A 80 -5.64 -6.16 1.06
N VAL A 81 -6.38 -5.23 1.65
CA VAL A 81 -6.46 -3.82 1.22
C VAL A 81 -6.00 -2.93 2.37
N LYS A 82 -5.32 -1.82 2.04
CA LYS A 82 -4.94 -0.77 2.97
C LYS A 82 -5.57 0.54 2.54
N LEU A 83 -6.14 1.28 3.48
CA LEU A 83 -6.56 2.65 3.26
C LEU A 83 -5.75 3.55 4.18
N ASN A 84 -5.06 4.53 3.61
CA ASN A 84 -4.32 5.50 4.39
C ASN A 84 -5.19 6.69 4.83
N THR A 85 -4.69 7.44 5.80
CA THR A 85 -5.35 8.63 6.36
C THR A 85 -5.59 9.77 5.37
N LYS A 86 -5.00 9.71 4.16
CA LYS A 86 -5.19 10.68 3.07
C LYS A 86 -6.07 10.12 1.93
N GLY A 87 -6.73 8.99 2.15
CA GLY A 87 -7.73 8.43 1.23
C GLY A 87 -7.19 7.59 0.07
N GLN A 88 -5.89 7.27 0.06
CA GLN A 88 -5.33 6.34 -0.92
C GLN A 88 -5.58 4.90 -0.48
N MET A 89 -6.27 4.15 -1.34
CA MET A 89 -6.53 2.73 -1.14
C MET A 89 -5.55 1.89 -1.97
N THR A 90 -4.87 0.92 -1.36
CA THR A 90 -3.82 0.14 -2.01
C THR A 90 -3.91 -1.36 -1.73
N GLN A 91 -3.33 -2.13 -2.64
CA GLN A 91 -2.96 -3.53 -2.43
C GLN A 91 -1.55 -3.73 -2.99
N GLY A 92 -0.61 -4.15 -2.13
CA GLY A 92 0.79 -4.26 -2.52
C GLY A 92 1.30 -2.91 -3.02
N GLU A 93 1.80 -2.90 -4.25
CA GLU A 93 2.29 -1.71 -4.97
C GLU A 93 1.22 -1.00 -5.81
N TRP A 94 0.01 -1.57 -5.89
CA TRP A 94 -1.07 -1.06 -6.73
C TRP A 94 -2.02 -0.15 -5.94
N CYS A 95 -2.43 0.94 -6.58
CA CYS A 95 -3.52 1.78 -6.10
C CYS A 95 -4.83 1.28 -6.67
N LEU A 96 -5.85 1.24 -5.81
CA LEU A 96 -7.23 0.98 -6.20
C LEU A 96 -7.88 2.34 -6.47
N THR A 97 -8.43 2.53 -7.66
CA THR A 97 -9.03 3.81 -8.06
C THR A 97 -10.37 3.61 -8.78
N PRO A 98 -11.35 4.50 -8.58
CA PRO A 98 -12.56 4.51 -9.38
C PRO A 98 -12.20 4.92 -10.82
N SER A 99 -12.80 4.28 -11.82
CA SER A 99 -12.70 4.77 -13.21
C SER A 99 -14.00 5.38 -13.68
N SER A 100 -13.89 6.57 -14.26
CA SER A 100 -14.98 7.31 -14.89
C SER A 100 -15.53 6.64 -16.15
N GLY A 101 -14.72 5.85 -16.87
CA GLY A 101 -15.11 5.23 -18.14
C GLY A 101 -15.85 3.89 -18.03
N TRP A 102 -15.85 3.24 -16.85
CA TRP A 102 -16.31 1.86 -16.68
C TRP A 102 -17.52 1.71 -15.75
N GLY A 103 -18.42 2.71 -15.73
CA GLY A 103 -19.67 2.62 -14.96
C GLY A 103 -19.48 2.53 -13.45
N GLY A 104 -18.47 3.23 -12.89
CA GLY A 104 -18.24 3.29 -11.44
C GLY A 104 -17.46 2.11 -10.84
N ARG A 105 -16.81 1.28 -11.67
CA ARG A 105 -15.95 0.18 -11.19
C ARG A 105 -14.66 0.71 -10.54
N ILE A 106 -14.09 -0.13 -9.67
CA ILE A 106 -12.76 0.07 -9.08
C ILE A 106 -11.74 -0.77 -9.86
N HIS A 107 -10.55 -0.22 -10.07
CA HIS A 107 -9.47 -0.84 -10.85
C HIS A 107 -8.18 -0.77 -10.06
N SER A 108 -7.33 -1.79 -10.19
CA SER A 108 -5.93 -1.70 -9.80
C SER A 108 -5.13 -0.95 -10.86
N GLY A 109 -4.17 -0.14 -10.44
CA GLY A 109 -3.26 0.56 -11.34
C GLY A 109 -2.03 1.06 -10.60
N TYR A 110 -1.06 1.59 -11.34
CA TYR A 110 0.09 2.24 -10.73
C TYR A 110 -0.37 3.40 -9.87
N CYS A 111 0.19 3.52 -8.67
CA CYS A 111 -0.02 4.70 -7.84
C CYS A 111 0.60 5.92 -8.53
N PRO A 112 -0.09 7.08 -8.56
CA PRO A 112 0.48 8.28 -9.16
C PRO A 112 1.76 8.69 -8.44
N LYS A 113 2.84 8.86 -9.20
CA LYS A 113 4.15 9.27 -8.69
C LYS A 113 4.04 10.61 -7.94
N GLY A 114 4.72 10.74 -6.80
CA GLY A 114 4.68 11.94 -5.97
C GLY A 114 3.37 12.17 -5.21
N LYS A 115 2.42 11.22 -5.25
CA LYS A 115 1.11 11.34 -4.61
C LYS A 115 0.84 10.17 -3.66
N VAL A 116 0.27 10.52 -2.51
CA VAL A 116 -0.08 9.57 -1.44
C VAL A 116 -1.52 9.77 -0.94
N ASP A 117 -2.27 10.61 -1.63
CA ASP A 117 -3.69 10.91 -1.40
C ASP A 117 -4.57 10.16 -2.40
N GLY A 118 -5.85 10.05 -2.07
CA GLY A 118 -6.83 9.39 -2.92
C GLY A 118 -8.27 9.74 -2.56
N PRO A 119 -9.24 9.26 -3.35
CA PRO A 119 -10.63 9.70 -3.25
C PRO A 119 -11.45 8.98 -2.17
N PHE A 120 -10.87 8.01 -1.46
CA PHE A 120 -11.61 7.18 -0.52
C PHE A 120 -11.64 7.78 0.89
N SER A 121 -12.67 7.46 1.63
CA SER A 121 -12.76 7.70 3.07
C SER A 121 -13.37 6.49 3.75
N TYR A 122 -13.04 6.27 5.03
CA TYR A 122 -13.61 5.21 5.83
C TYR A 122 -14.39 5.83 6.99
N ASN A 123 -15.71 5.63 6.99
CA ASN A 123 -16.55 6.06 8.08
C ASN A 123 -16.57 4.95 9.15
N ARG A 124 -15.90 5.20 10.27
CA ARG A 124 -15.99 4.36 11.47
C ARG A 124 -17.34 4.64 12.13
N VAL A 125 -18.37 3.93 11.69
CA VAL A 125 -19.64 3.94 12.43
C VAL A 125 -19.37 3.21 13.75
N SER A 126 -19.50 3.96 14.85
CA SER A 126 -19.39 3.47 16.23
C SER A 126 -20.51 2.49 16.57
#